data_AF-A0A2E8E8Z7-F1
#
_entry.id   AF-A0A2E8E8Z7-F1
#
_cell.length_a   1.000
_cell.length_b   1.000
_cell.length_c   1.000
_cell.angle_alpha   90.00
_cell.angle_beta   90.00
_cell.angle_gamma   90.00
#
_symmetry.space_group_name_H-M   'P 1'
#
loop_
_entity.id
_entity.type
_entity.pdbx_description
1 polymer ?
#
loop_
_entity_poly.entity_id
_entity_poly.type
_entity_poly.pdbx_seq_one_letter_code
_entity_poly.pdbx_strand_id
1 'polypeptide(L)'
;MPHGLPDALRASAVPRWSHRDPVEGGNPFPSSDARSEAWDTATDASRLALTQHDAELEATAQVTLDRAHYRAQLLDLAVARFDVWARRGLSALRTGEDGRDFDRWLADYVANWLAYVAETCPRVEVGTTLETRLTSRAEHWSGRARSLVAR
;
A
#
# COMPACT_ATOMS: atom_id res chain seq x y z
N MET A 1 3.41 -9.94 -25.71
CA MET A 1 3.50 -9.05 -24.53
C MET A 1 3.04 -9.86 -23.33
N PRO A 2 3.76 -9.86 -22.20
CA PRO A 2 3.28 -10.55 -21.01
C PRO A 2 1.93 -9.94 -20.59
N HIS A 3 0.99 -10.83 -20.30
CA HIS A 3 -0.34 -10.53 -19.84
C HIS A 3 -0.32 -10.37 -18.31
N GLY A 4 -0.90 -9.28 -17.78
CA GLY A 4 -0.97 -8.99 -16.35
C GLY A 4 0.23 -8.22 -15.75
N LEU A 5 0.24 -8.16 -14.42
CA LEU A 5 1.28 -7.45 -13.65
C LEU A 5 2.59 -8.26 -13.58
N PRO A 6 3.77 -7.61 -13.55
CA PRO A 6 5.04 -8.31 -13.36
C PRO A 6 5.08 -9.12 -12.05
N ASP A 7 5.80 -10.25 -12.05
CA ASP A 7 5.93 -11.12 -10.86
C ASP A 7 6.48 -10.38 -9.65
N ALA A 8 7.50 -9.53 -9.85
CA ALA A 8 8.07 -8.72 -8.78
C ALA A 8 7.01 -7.80 -8.12
N LEU A 9 6.07 -7.26 -8.91
CA LEU A 9 4.98 -6.46 -8.40
C LEU A 9 3.94 -7.34 -7.68
N ARG A 10 3.55 -8.48 -8.26
CA ARG A 10 2.61 -9.40 -7.61
C ARG A 10 3.11 -9.90 -6.25
N ALA A 11 4.40 -10.21 -6.15
CA ALA A 11 5.04 -10.68 -4.92
C ALA A 11 5.29 -9.56 -3.89
N SER A 12 5.15 -8.28 -4.27
CA SER A 12 5.45 -7.13 -3.40
C SER A 12 4.33 -6.76 -2.43
N ALA A 13 3.32 -7.61 -2.23
CA ALA A 13 2.24 -7.37 -1.27
C ALA A 13 2.71 -7.46 0.20
N VAL A 14 3.88 -6.94 0.52
CA VAL A 14 4.55 -7.09 1.81
C VAL A 14 4.53 -5.76 2.57
N PRO A 15 3.95 -5.71 3.78
CA PRO A 15 3.89 -4.50 4.58
C PRO A 15 5.25 -4.14 5.17
N ARG A 16 5.45 -2.85 5.40
CA ARG A 16 6.64 -2.31 6.08
C ARG A 16 6.23 -1.17 7.00
N TRP A 17 6.72 -1.20 8.24
CA TRP A 17 6.66 -0.04 9.15
C TRP A 17 7.68 1.05 8.78
N SER A 18 8.53 0.82 7.78
CA SER A 18 9.37 1.86 7.21
C SER A 18 8.72 2.44 5.97
N HIS A 19 9.07 3.66 5.59
CA HIS A 19 8.77 4.25 4.27
C HIS A 19 9.42 3.51 3.08
N ARG A 20 10.07 2.37 3.31
CA ARG A 20 10.70 1.58 2.25
C ARG A 20 9.67 1.07 1.27
N ASP A 21 10.08 1.12 0.01
CA ASP A 21 9.34 0.58 -1.11
C ASP A 21 9.16 -0.94 -0.96
N PRO A 22 7.92 -1.46 -1.02
CA PRO A 22 7.69 -2.90 -1.00
C PRO A 22 8.20 -3.61 -2.26
N VAL A 23 8.40 -2.89 -3.37
CA VAL A 23 9.10 -3.38 -4.56
C VAL A 23 10.58 -3.02 -4.43
N GLU A 24 11.32 -3.85 -3.67
CA GLU A 24 12.74 -3.58 -3.34
C GLU A 24 13.68 -3.56 -4.57
N GLY A 25 13.24 -4.09 -5.71
CA GLY A 25 13.99 -4.14 -6.97
C GLY A 25 13.87 -2.90 -7.87
N GLY A 26 13.15 -1.85 -7.44
CA GLY A 26 12.93 -0.64 -8.25
C GLY A 26 11.80 -0.80 -9.26
N ASN A 27 11.92 -0.19 -10.43
CA ASN A 27 10.88 -0.23 -11.45
C ASN A 27 10.75 -1.67 -12.03
N PRO A 28 9.60 -2.34 -11.87
CA PRO A 28 9.44 -3.71 -12.35
C PRO A 28 9.16 -3.77 -13.86
N PHE A 29 9.04 -2.62 -14.54
CA PHE A 29 8.81 -2.51 -15.97
C PHE A 29 10.11 -2.16 -16.71
N PRO A 30 10.37 -2.77 -17.89
CA PRO A 30 11.49 -2.37 -18.73
C PRO A 30 11.27 -0.95 -19.27
N SER A 31 12.34 -0.21 -19.54
CA SER A 31 12.29 1.18 -20.02
C SER A 31 11.56 1.36 -21.36
N SER A 32 11.37 0.29 -22.13
CA SER A 32 10.59 0.29 -23.37
C SER A 32 9.07 0.18 -23.14
N ASP A 33 8.61 -0.11 -21.92
CA ASP A 33 7.20 -0.20 -21.56
C ASP A 33 6.69 1.17 -21.08
N ALA A 34 5.59 1.65 -21.63
CA ALA A 34 4.96 2.92 -21.22
C ALA A 34 4.53 2.94 -19.74
N ARG A 35 4.43 1.78 -19.08
CA ARG A 35 4.23 1.68 -17.63
C ARG A 35 5.46 2.08 -16.83
N SER A 36 6.66 2.03 -17.40
CA SER A 36 7.90 2.39 -16.71
C SER A 36 7.88 3.84 -16.23
N GLU A 37 7.66 4.81 -17.12
CA GLU A 37 7.61 6.23 -16.75
C GLU A 37 6.46 6.55 -15.78
N ALA A 38 5.29 5.94 -16.00
CA ALA A 38 4.14 6.10 -15.11
C ALA A 38 4.43 5.55 -13.70
N TRP A 39 5.14 4.42 -13.62
CA TRP A 39 5.55 3.81 -12.36
C TRP A 39 6.57 4.66 -11.62
N ASP A 40 7.57 5.21 -12.31
CA ASP A 40 8.58 6.08 -11.70
C ASP A 40 7.94 7.34 -11.14
N THR A 41 7.09 8.00 -11.93
CA THR A 41 6.33 9.18 -11.49
C THR A 41 5.48 8.87 -10.25
N ALA A 42 4.78 7.73 -10.26
CA ALA A 42 3.96 7.31 -9.13
C ALA A 42 4.81 6.95 -7.91
N THR A 43 6.00 6.38 -8.11
CA THR A 43 6.95 6.05 -7.03
C THR A 43 7.47 7.32 -6.36
N ASP A 44 7.82 8.35 -7.12
CA ASP A 44 8.26 9.63 -6.57
C ASP A 44 7.15 10.33 -5.79
N ALA A 45 5.92 10.31 -6.31
CA ALA A 45 4.75 10.83 -5.59
C ALA A 45 4.49 10.04 -4.29
N SER A 46 4.65 8.71 -4.30
CA SER A 46 4.52 7.87 -3.12
C SER A 46 5.59 8.18 -2.07
N ARG A 47 6.85 8.36 -2.49
CA ARG A 47 7.94 8.74 -1.57
C ARG A 47 7.67 10.07 -0.90
N LEU A 48 7.24 11.08 -1.67
CA LEU A 48 6.88 12.39 -1.13
C LEU A 48 5.74 12.28 -0.11
N ALA A 49 4.69 11.52 -0.42
CA ALA A 49 3.57 11.31 0.49
C ALA A 49 4.00 10.61 1.80
N LEU A 50 4.90 9.62 1.73
CA LEU A 50 5.43 8.95 2.92
C LEU A 50 6.27 9.89 3.78
N THR A 51 7.10 10.73 3.17
CA THR A 51 7.85 11.75 3.92
C THR A 51 6.92 12.73 4.62
N GLN A 52 5.83 13.15 3.97
CA GLN A 52 4.83 14.02 4.60
C GLN A 52 4.14 13.33 5.78
N HIS A 53 3.69 12.08 5.61
CA HIS A 53 3.07 11.32 6.69
C HIS A 53 4.02 11.05 7.86
N ASP A 54 5.28 10.72 7.59
CA ASP A 54 6.28 10.52 8.64
C ASP A 54 6.52 11.84 9.41
N ALA A 55 6.54 12.99 8.73
CA ALA A 55 6.68 14.31 9.38
C ALA A 55 5.43 14.72 10.20
N GLU A 56 4.23 14.44 9.70
CA GLU A 56 2.97 14.65 10.43
C GLU A 56 2.91 13.77 11.69
N LEU A 57 3.35 12.51 11.56
CA LEU A 57 3.44 11.60 12.68
C LEU A 57 4.47 12.09 13.69
N GLU A 58 5.67 12.50 13.28
CA GLU A 58 6.69 13.02 14.20
C GLU A 58 6.21 14.26 14.96
N ALA A 59 5.49 15.17 14.29
CA ALA A 59 4.91 16.35 14.91
C ALA A 59 3.83 16.01 15.95
N THR A 60 3.11 14.90 15.78
CA THR A 60 2.03 14.45 16.68
C THR A 60 2.46 13.36 17.66
N ALA A 61 3.61 12.74 17.46
CA ALA A 61 4.18 11.68 18.29
C ALA A 61 4.83 12.21 19.58
N GLN A 62 4.89 13.55 19.76
CA GLN A 62 5.35 14.15 21.00
C GLN A 62 4.39 13.82 22.15
N VAL A 63 4.78 12.79 22.92
CA VAL A 63 4.33 12.48 24.29
C VAL A 63 2.91 11.93 24.40
N THR A 64 2.73 10.62 24.21
CA THR A 64 1.57 9.94 24.80
C THR A 64 1.94 8.63 25.49
N LEU A 65 1.90 8.65 26.82
CA LEU A 65 1.70 7.44 27.65
C LEU A 65 0.27 6.89 27.52
N ASP A 66 -0.59 7.57 26.74
CA ASP A 66 -1.94 7.14 26.44
C ASP A 66 -1.96 6.05 25.36
N ARG A 67 -2.45 4.87 25.76
CA ARG A 67 -2.60 3.70 24.91
C ARG A 67 -3.65 3.91 23.81
N ALA A 68 -4.70 4.69 24.06
CA ALA A 68 -5.75 4.94 23.07
C ALA A 68 -5.21 5.79 21.92
N HIS A 69 -4.43 6.83 22.25
CA HIS A 69 -3.78 7.66 21.25
C HIS A 69 -2.75 6.88 20.41
N TYR A 70 -1.87 6.11 21.07
CA TYR A 70 -0.91 5.25 20.38
C TYR A 70 -1.58 4.25 19.44
N ARG A 71 -2.70 3.64 19.88
CA ARG A 71 -3.52 2.74 19.05
C ARG A 71 -4.05 3.44 17.81
N ALA A 72 -4.58 4.66 17.96
CA ALA A 72 -5.11 5.43 16.84
C ALA A 72 -4.00 5.77 15.83
N GLN A 73 -2.85 6.26 16.30
CA GLN A 73 -1.70 6.57 15.45
C GLN A 73 -1.19 5.35 14.67
N LEU A 74 -1.14 4.17 15.30
CA LEU A 74 -0.74 2.93 14.63
C LEU A 74 -1.72 2.57 13.50
N LEU A 75 -3.03 2.64 13.77
CA LEU A 75 -4.07 2.37 12.78
C LEU A 75 -3.98 3.35 11.60
N ASP A 76 -3.79 4.63 11.89
CA ASP A 76 -3.71 5.68 10.87
C ASP A 76 -2.44 5.53 10.02
N LEU A 77 -1.31 5.18 10.64
CA LEU A 77 -0.05 4.90 9.95
C LEU A 77 -0.17 3.71 9.00
N ALA A 78 -0.77 2.60 9.45
CA ALA A 78 -0.98 1.42 8.62
C ALA A 78 -1.87 1.75 7.40
N VAL A 79 -2.97 2.48 7.62
CA VAL A 79 -3.88 2.90 6.54
C VAL A 79 -3.20 3.85 5.56
N ALA A 80 -2.47 4.86 6.04
CA ALA A 80 -1.78 5.82 5.20
C ALA A 80 -0.76 5.14 4.27
N ARG A 81 0.04 4.22 4.82
CA ARG A 81 1.02 3.46 4.03
C ARG A 81 0.38 2.47 3.07
N PHE A 82 -0.70 1.82 3.49
CA PHE A 82 -1.47 0.97 2.59
C PHE A 82 -1.95 1.77 1.36
N ASP A 83 -2.54 2.94 1.60
CA ASP A 83 -3.08 3.81 0.55
C ASP A 83 -2.03 4.35 -0.40
N VAL A 84 -0.86 4.76 0.10
CA VAL A 84 0.24 5.24 -0.73
C VAL A 84 0.66 4.18 -1.75
N TRP A 85 0.83 2.93 -1.30
CA TRP A 85 1.30 1.86 -2.17
C TRP A 85 0.19 1.33 -3.08
N ALA A 86 -1.05 1.23 -2.61
CA ALA A 86 -2.19 0.90 -3.44
C ALA A 86 -2.39 1.94 -4.56
N ARG A 87 -2.27 3.24 -4.25
CA ARG A 87 -2.36 4.32 -5.24
C ARG A 87 -1.28 4.17 -6.32
N ARG A 88 -0.04 3.83 -5.94
CA ARG A 88 1.03 3.58 -6.91
C ARG A 88 0.70 2.42 -7.83
N GLY A 89 0.15 1.33 -7.30
CA GLY A 89 -0.25 0.16 -8.08
C GLY A 89 -1.20 0.49 -9.24
N LEU A 90 -2.05 1.52 -9.10
CA LEU A 90 -2.91 1.99 -10.20
C LEU A 90 -2.14 2.43 -11.45
N SER A 91 -0.91 2.94 -11.30
CA SER A 91 -0.08 3.38 -12.44
C SER A 91 0.30 2.23 -13.37
N ALA A 92 0.30 1.00 -12.86
CA ALA A 92 0.64 -0.22 -13.60
C ALA A 92 -0.52 -0.78 -14.43
N LEU A 93 -1.76 -0.32 -14.22
CA LEU A 93 -2.95 -0.94 -14.79
C LEU A 93 -3.22 -0.43 -16.20
N ARG A 94 -3.38 -1.35 -17.16
CA ARG A 94 -3.75 -1.04 -18.55
C ARG A 94 -4.91 -1.90 -19.04
N THR A 95 -5.13 -3.05 -18.43
CA THR A 95 -6.10 -4.05 -18.88
C THR A 95 -6.92 -4.59 -17.72
N GLY A 96 -8.05 -5.22 -18.02
CA GLY A 96 -8.85 -5.92 -17.02
C GLY A 96 -8.10 -7.07 -16.33
N GLU A 97 -7.05 -7.62 -16.96
CA GLU A 97 -6.19 -8.62 -16.33
C GLU A 97 -5.28 -8.01 -15.27
N ASP A 98 -4.68 -6.84 -15.55
CA ASP A 98 -3.94 -6.09 -14.53
C ASP A 98 -4.84 -5.76 -13.34
N GLY A 99 -6.11 -5.41 -13.61
CA GLY A 99 -7.11 -5.16 -12.58
C GLY A 99 -7.35 -6.38 -11.67
N ARG A 100 -7.47 -7.59 -12.23
CA ARG A 100 -7.62 -8.82 -11.44
C ARG A 100 -6.36 -9.14 -10.62
N ASP A 101 -5.18 -8.96 -11.20
CA ASP A 101 -3.92 -9.12 -10.48
C ASP A 101 -3.79 -8.13 -9.34
N PHE A 102 -4.23 -6.89 -9.53
CA PHE A 102 -4.24 -5.85 -8.51
C PHE A 102 -5.25 -6.14 -7.39
N ASP A 103 -6.45 -6.64 -7.70
CA ASP A 103 -7.43 -7.07 -6.69
C ASP A 103 -6.85 -8.17 -5.79
N ARG A 104 -6.16 -9.15 -6.38
CA ARG A 104 -5.43 -10.19 -5.63
C ARG A 104 -4.32 -9.58 -4.77
N TRP A 105 -3.51 -8.70 -5.36
CA TRP A 105 -2.44 -8.02 -4.63
C TRP A 105 -2.97 -7.25 -3.41
N LEU A 106 -4.11 -6.55 -3.53
CA LEU A 106 -4.73 -5.84 -2.41
C LEU A 106 -5.18 -6.81 -1.31
N ALA A 107 -5.80 -7.94 -1.66
CA ALA A 107 -6.21 -8.95 -0.69
C ALA A 107 -5.02 -9.55 0.06
N ASP A 108 -3.96 -9.92 -0.66
CA ASP A 108 -2.71 -10.41 -0.08
C ASP A 108 -2.07 -9.34 0.83
N TYR A 109 -2.14 -8.07 0.42
CA TYR A 109 -1.55 -6.97 1.16
C TYR A 109 -2.29 -6.69 2.47
N VAL A 110 -3.63 -6.80 2.49
CA VAL A 110 -4.43 -6.74 3.72
C VAL A 110 -4.01 -7.87 4.66
N ALA A 111 -3.98 -9.12 4.18
CA ALA A 111 -3.63 -10.28 5.00
C ALA A 111 -2.21 -10.15 5.60
N ASN A 112 -1.24 -9.71 4.78
CA ASN A 112 0.13 -9.53 5.23
C ASN A 112 0.25 -8.38 6.25
N TRP A 113 -0.46 -7.26 6.07
CA TRP A 113 -0.51 -6.20 7.10
C TRP A 113 -1.02 -6.70 8.45
N LEU A 114 -2.10 -7.50 8.45
CA LEU A 114 -2.66 -8.06 9.70
C LEU A 114 -1.66 -8.97 10.40
N ALA A 115 -1.00 -9.86 9.66
CA ALA A 115 0.04 -10.72 10.20
C ALA A 115 1.22 -9.91 10.77
N TYR A 116 1.69 -8.92 10.01
CA TYR A 116 2.83 -8.09 10.39
C TYR A 116 2.55 -7.24 11.64
N VAL A 117 1.36 -6.66 11.76
CA VAL A 117 0.98 -5.90 12.97
C VAL A 117 0.85 -6.83 14.19
N ALA A 118 0.28 -8.03 14.02
CA ALA A 118 0.18 -9.00 15.11
C ALA A 118 1.56 -9.44 15.62
N GLU A 119 2.53 -9.61 14.72
CA GLU A 119 3.91 -9.99 15.07
C GLU A 119 4.67 -8.84 15.75
N THR A 120 4.59 -7.64 15.19
CA THR A 120 5.40 -6.48 15.63
C THR A 120 4.80 -5.72 16.80
N CYS A 121 3.48 -5.76 16.98
CA CYS A 121 2.75 -5.03 18.01
C CYS A 121 1.84 -5.96 18.83
N PRO A 122 2.36 -7.06 19.42
CA PRO A 122 1.54 -8.14 20.00
C PRO A 122 0.72 -7.72 21.22
N ARG A 123 1.02 -6.57 21.83
CA ARG A 123 0.33 -6.03 23.02
C ARG A 123 -0.71 -4.96 22.69
N VAL A 124 -0.88 -4.63 21.41
CA VAL A 124 -1.83 -3.60 20.96
C VAL A 124 -3.03 -4.30 20.33
N GLU A 125 -4.19 -4.20 20.95
CA GLU A 125 -5.42 -4.79 20.42
C GLU A 125 -5.94 -3.96 19.24
N VAL A 126 -5.44 -4.19 18.03
CA VAL A 126 -5.88 -3.45 16.81
C VAL A 126 -6.51 -4.33 15.74
N GLY A 127 -6.40 -5.66 15.85
CA GLY A 127 -6.71 -6.62 14.77
C GLY A 127 -8.01 -6.34 14.02
N THR A 128 -9.17 -6.42 14.68
CA THR A 128 -10.48 -6.25 14.03
C THR A 128 -10.69 -4.85 13.44
N THR A 129 -10.21 -3.81 14.15
CA THR A 129 -10.33 -2.42 13.65
C THR A 129 -9.45 -2.22 12.42
N LEU A 130 -8.22 -2.74 12.45
CA LEU A 130 -7.29 -2.66 11.34
C LEU A 130 -7.81 -3.43 10.12
N GLU A 131 -8.29 -4.66 10.33
CA GLU A 131 -8.90 -5.48 9.27
C GLU A 131 -10.05 -4.75 8.59
N THR A 132 -10.98 -4.20 9.38
CA THR A 132 -12.11 -3.44 8.84
C THR A 132 -11.65 -2.25 8.00
N ARG A 133 -10.67 -1.47 8.50
CA ARG A 133 -10.14 -0.31 7.79
C ARG A 133 -9.44 -0.72 6.51
N LEU A 134 -8.52 -1.69 6.56
CA LEU A 134 -7.73 -2.10 5.40
C LEU A 134 -8.59 -2.78 4.32
N THR A 135 -9.56 -3.62 4.70
CA THR A 135 -10.52 -4.20 3.76
C THR A 135 -11.34 -3.12 3.05
N SER A 136 -11.83 -2.12 3.79
CA SER A 136 -12.54 -0.98 3.17
C SER A 136 -11.64 -0.18 2.21
N ARG A 137 -10.36 -0.02 2.53
CA ARG A 137 -9.39 0.60 1.60
C ARG A 137 -9.14 -0.27 0.38
N ALA A 138 -8.99 -1.58 0.53
CA ALA A 138 -8.84 -2.50 -0.59
C ALA A 138 -10.05 -2.39 -1.54
N GLU A 139 -11.28 -2.42 -1.02
CA GLU A 139 -12.50 -2.24 -1.81
C GLU A 139 -12.52 -0.91 -2.57
N HIS A 140 -12.12 0.18 -1.91
CA HIS A 140 -12.01 1.50 -2.52
C HIS A 140 -11.04 1.50 -3.71
N TRP A 141 -9.84 0.93 -3.54
CA TRP A 141 -8.81 0.91 -4.57
C TRP A 141 -9.14 -0.07 -5.71
N SER A 142 -9.72 -1.22 -5.39
CA SER A 142 -10.28 -2.15 -6.38
C SER A 142 -11.38 -1.49 -7.22
N GLY A 143 -12.26 -0.70 -6.60
CA GLY A 143 -13.27 0.08 -7.31
C GLY A 143 -12.64 1.07 -8.31
N ARG A 144 -11.62 1.82 -7.87
CA ARG A 144 -10.87 2.72 -8.75
C ARG A 144 -10.15 1.99 -9.89
N ALA A 145 -9.53 0.85 -9.60
CA ALA A 145 -8.85 0.02 -10.60
C ALA A 145 -9.82 -0.42 -11.70
N ARG A 146 -11.00 -0.93 -11.33
CA ARG A 146 -12.05 -1.30 -12.28
C ARG A 146 -12.50 -0.13 -13.16
N SER A 147 -12.68 1.06 -12.58
CA SER A 147 -13.03 2.25 -13.35
C SER A 147 -11.94 2.72 -14.32
N LEU A 148 -10.67 2.46 -14.02
CA LEU A 148 -9.54 2.83 -14.87
C LEU A 148 -9.41 1.90 -16.08
N VAL A 149 -9.56 0.59 -15.87
CA VAL A 149 -9.34 -0.42 -16.92
C VAL A 149 -10.58 -0.70 -17.78
N ALA A 150 -11.74 -0.13 -17.43
CA ALA A 150 -12.96 -0.18 -18.22
C ALA A 150 -13.09 0.97 -19.24
N ARG A 151 -12.13 1.90 -19.25
CA ARG A 151 -12.04 3.03 -20.19
C ARG A 151 -11.17 2.66 -21.38
#